data_AF-A0A8T4SP48-F1
#
_entry.id   AF-A0A8T4SP48-F1
#
_cell.length_a   1.000
_cell.length_b   1.000
_cell.length_c   1.000
_cell.angle_alpha   90.00
_cell.angle_beta   90.00
_cell.angle_gamma   90.00
#
_symmetry.space_group_name_H-M   'P 1'
#
loop_
_entity.id
_entity.type
_entity.pdbx_description
1 polymer ?
#
loop_
_entity_poly.entity_id
_entity_poly.type
_entity_poly.pdbx_seq_one_letter_code
_entity_poly.pdbx_strand_id
1 'polypeptide(L)' 'MPTTIQVSAETKELIGTFGTKEDTYEDILKRMYELAVKEQLREFLLSSKNTISIDEARKELEQEWPRLK' A
#
# COMPACT_ATOMS: atom_id res chain seq x y z
N MET A 1 18.76 18.01 -9.23
CA MET A 1 19.65 18.64 -8.23
C MET A 1 19.65 17.75 -7.00
N PRO A 2 20.81 17.46 -6.41
CA PRO A 2 20.85 16.72 -5.15
C PRO A 2 20.20 17.56 -4.04
N THR A 3 19.38 16.93 -3.22
CA THR A 3 18.75 17.53 -2.04
C THR A 3 19.19 16.79 -0.80
N THR A 4 19.47 17.52 0.28
CA THR A 4 19.87 16.91 1.55
C THR A 4 18.65 16.48 2.34
N ILE A 5 18.58 15.19 2.68
CA ILE A 5 17.56 14.63 3.58
C ILE A 5 18.28 14.28 4.88
N GLN A 6 17.78 14.80 6.00
CA GLN A 6 18.27 14.44 7.32
C GLN A 6 17.48 13.24 7.84
N VAL A 7 18.20 12.20 8.25
CA VAL A 7 17.65 10.97 8.85
C VAL A 7 18.51 10.59 10.05
N SER A 8 17.98 9.78 10.96
CA SER A 8 18.76 9.23 12.07
C SER A 8 19.84 8.27 11.55
N ALA A 9 20.86 8.02 12.37
CA ALA A 9 21.91 7.05 12.04
C ALA A 9 21.32 5.63 11.85
N GLU A 10 20.36 5.27 12.70
CA GLU A 10 19.64 3.99 12.63
C GLU A 10 18.86 3.84 11.32
N THR A 11 18.08 4.86 10.93
CA THR A 11 17.36 4.84 9.66
C THR A 11 18.32 4.75 8.48
N LYS A 12 19.48 5.42 8.58
CA LYS A 12 20.50 5.39 7.54
C LYS A 12 21.07 3.98 7.36
N GLU A 13 21.35 3.27 8.45
CA GLU A 13 21.80 1.88 8.43
C GLU A 13 20.73 0.96 7.84
N LEU A 14 19.47 1.10 8.27
CA LEU A 14 18.36 0.29 7.76
C LEU A 14 18.21 0.43 6.25
N ILE A 15 18.17 1.66 5.71
CA ILE A 15 18.10 1.87 4.26
C ILE A 15 19.32 1.23 3.57
N GLY A 16 20.51 1.33 4.16
CA GLY A 16 21.72 0.71 3.63
C GLY A 16 21.62 -0.82 3.49
N THR A 17 20.83 -1.49 4.32
CA THR A 17 20.64 -2.96 4.24
C THR A 17 19.83 -3.40 3.02
N PHE A 18 19.08 -2.51 2.38
CA PHE A 18 18.27 -2.82 1.19
C PHE A 18 19.06 -2.78 -0.12
N GLY A 19 20.30 -2.29 -0.09
CA GLY A 19 21.17 -2.20 -1.27
C GLY A 19 22.23 -3.30 -1.35
N THR A 20 22.79 -3.46 -2.54
CA THR A 20 24.01 -4.22 -2.80
C THR A 20 25.22 -3.28 -2.86
N LYS A 21 26.45 -3.82 -2.96
CA LYS A 21 27.68 -3.00 -3.02
C LYS A 21 27.74 -2.04 -4.21
N GLU A 22 26.96 -2.29 -5.25
CA GLU A 22 26.93 -1.51 -6.49
C GLU A 22 25.81 -0.46 -6.48
N ASP A 23 24.84 -0.58 -5.56
CA ASP A 23 23.70 0.33 -5.48
C ASP A 23 24.10 1.65 -4.82
N THR A 24 23.65 2.77 -5.41
CA THR A 24 23.72 4.06 -4.71
C THR A 24 22.53 4.24 -3.77
N TYR A 25 22.66 5.16 -2.83
CA TYR A 25 21.56 5.49 -1.90
C TYR A 25 20.30 5.97 -2.63
N GLU A 26 20.48 6.70 -3.74
CA GLU A 26 19.40 7.16 -4.61
C GLU A 26 18.65 5.97 -5.25
N ASP A 27 19.37 4.94 -5.69
CA ASP A 27 18.78 3.74 -6.30
C ASP A 27 17.94 2.95 -5.31
N ILE A 28 18.44 2.83 -4.06
CA ILE A 28 17.72 2.17 -2.97
C ILE A 28 16.42 2.95 -2.67
N LEU A 29 16.50 4.27 -2.53
CA LEU A 29 15.34 5.10 -2.22
C LEU A 29 14.27 5.04 -3.31
N LYS A 30 14.66 5.05 -4.59
CA LYS A 30 13.72 4.91 -5.72
C LYS A 30 13.02 3.56 -5.71
N ARG A 31 13.76 2.48 -5.43
CA ARG A 31 13.20 1.12 -5.34
C ARG A 31 12.22 0.99 -4.18
N MET A 32 12.57 1.54 -3.02
CA MET A 32 11.67 1.59 -1.86
C MET A 32 10.39 2.37 -2.20
N TYR A 33 10.51 3.50 -2.90
CA TYR A 33 9.35 4.29 -3.34
C TYR A 33 8.44 3.48 -4.28
N GLU A 34 9.00 2.81 -5.30
CA GLU A 34 8.21 1.99 -6.21
C GLU A 34 7.47 0.85 -5.51
N LEU A 35 8.10 0.21 -4.53
CA LEU A 35 7.48 -0.82 -3.70
C LEU A 35 6.34 -0.25 -2.84
N ALA A 36 6.57 0.90 -2.20
CA ALA A 36 5.55 1.57 -1.39
C ALA A 36 4.33 1.97 -2.22
N VAL A 37 4.52 2.47 -3.45
CA VAL A 37 3.42 2.79 -4.38
C VAL A 37 2.62 1.55 -4.74
N LYS A 38 3.30 0.43 -5.03
CA LYS A 38 2.63 -0.85 -5.35
C LYS A 38 1.82 -1.36 -4.16
N GLU A 39 2.37 -1.30 -2.95
CA GLU A 39 1.66 -1.77 -1.75
C GLU A 39 0.48 -0.85 -1.41
N GLN A 40 0.64 0.47 -1.53
CA GLN A 40 -0.46 1.41 -1.34
C GLN A 40 -1.60 1.14 -2.33
N LEU A 41 -1.28 0.89 -3.60
CA LEU A 41 -2.28 0.55 -4.61
C LEU A 41 -2.96 -0.78 -4.29
N ARG A 42 -2.19 -1.77 -3.83
CA ARG A 42 -2.70 -3.08 -3.42
C ARG A 42 -3.67 -2.95 -2.25
N GLU A 43 -3.31 -2.23 -1.20
CA GLU A 43 -4.20 -1.95 -0.07
C GLU A 43 -5.47 -1.23 -0.54
N PHE A 44 -5.34 -0.21 -1.40
CA PHE A 44 -6.49 0.51 -1.92
C PHE A 44 -7.46 -0.39 -2.70
N LEU A 45 -6.94 -1.24 -3.58
CA LEU A 45 -7.75 -2.09 -4.45
C LEU A 45 -8.30 -3.36 -3.77
N LEU A 46 -7.55 -3.93 -2.82
CA LEU A 46 -7.87 -5.21 -2.19
C LEU A 46 -8.34 -5.08 -0.74
N SER A 47 -8.53 -3.86 -0.24
CA SER A 47 -9.12 -3.65 1.07
C SER A 47 -10.55 -4.18 1.10
N SER A 48 -10.79 -5.15 1.99
CA SER A 48 -12.13 -5.59 2.37
C SER A 48 -12.80 -4.67 3.40
N LYS A 49 -12.18 -3.51 3.70
CA LYS A 49 -12.77 -2.51 4.58
C LYS A 49 -14.00 -1.92 3.88
N ASN A 50 -15.14 -1.94 4.58
CA ASN A 50 -16.44 -1.51 4.05
C ASN A 50 -16.95 -2.31 2.84
N THR A 51 -16.53 -3.57 2.69
CA THR A 51 -17.13 -4.49 1.71
C THR A 51 -18.09 -5.45 2.41
N ILE A 52 -19.20 -5.77 1.76
CA ILE A 52 -20.11 -6.87 2.15
C ILE A 52 -20.02 -7.99 1.11
N SER A 53 -20.32 -9.22 1.52
CA SER A 53 -20.42 -10.34 0.58
C SER A 53 -21.66 -10.20 -0.31
N ILE A 54 -21.67 -10.91 -1.45
CA ILE A 54 -22.82 -10.93 -2.36
C ILE A 54 -24.07 -11.50 -1.66
N ASP A 55 -23.89 -12.48 -0.77
CA ASP A 55 -24.99 -13.08 -0.02
C ASP A 55 -25.57 -12.11 1.01
N GLU A 56 -24.72 -11.31 1.67
CA GLU A 56 -25.15 -10.23 2.57
C GLU A 56 -25.88 -9.14 1.79
N ALA A 57 -25.33 -8.70 0.65
CA ALA A 57 -25.97 -7.71 -0.22
C ALA A 57 -27.35 -8.17 -0.69
N ARG A 58 -27.50 -9.46 -1.03
CA ARG A 58 -28.80 -10.04 -1.41
C ARG A 58 -29.80 -10.02 -0.26
N LYS A 59 -29.36 -10.33 0.96
CA LYS A 59 -30.22 -10.27 2.16
C LYS A 59 -30.65 -8.85 2.48
N GLU A 60 -29.73 -7.88 2.43
CA GLU A 60 -30.05 -6.47 2.64
C GLU A 60 -31.06 -5.96 1.60
N LEU A 61 -30.86 -6.31 0.33
CA LEU A 61 -31.79 -5.93 -0.74
C LEU A 61 -33.20 -6.52 -0.54
N GLU A 62 -33.31 -7.80 -0.15
CA GLU A 62 -34.61 -8.42 0.16
C GLU A 62 -35.28 -7.79 1.39
N GLN A 63 -34.51 -7.30 2.36
CA GLN A 63 -35.02 -6.62 3.55
C GLN A 63 -35.50 -5.19 3.26
N GLU A 64 -34.74 -4.40 2.49
CA GLU A 64 -35.10 -3.02 2.17
C GLU A 64 -36.21 -2.91 1.11
N TRP A 65 -36.26 -3.84 0.14
CA TRP A 65 -37.25 -3.83 -0.93
C TRP A 65 -38.12 -5.11 -0.96
N PRO A 66 -39.14 -5.20 -0.11
CA PRO A 66 -40.10 -6.31 -0.16
C PRO A 66 -41.07 -6.27 -1.37
N ARG A 67 -40.90 -5.36 -2.35
CA ARG A 67 -41.90 -5.09 -3.42
C ARG A 67 -41.62 -5.74 -4.80
N LEU A 68 -40.85 -6.81 -4.87
CA LEU A 68 -40.65 -7.58 -6.11
C LEU A 68 -40.90 -9.09 -5.96
N LYS A 69 -41.68 -9.51 -4.95
CA LYS A 69 -42.26 -10.86 -4.87
C LYS A 69 -43.77 -10.80 -5.04
#